data_AF-A0A9P5W316-F1
#
_entry.id   AF-A0A9P5W316-F1
#
_cell.length_a   1.000
_cell.length_b   1.000
_cell.length_c   1.000
_cell.angle_alpha   90.00
_cell.angle_beta   90.00
_cell.angle_gamma   90.00
#
_symmetry.space_group_name_H-M   'P 1'
#
loop_
_entity.id
_entity.type
_entity.pdbx_description
1 polymer ?
#
loop_
_entity_poly.entity_id
_entity_poly.type
_entity_poly.pdbx_seq_one_letter_code
_entity_poly.pdbx_strand_id
1 'polypeptide(L)'
;MTSTPIVDQIPLEEQPVLEALVSIKHRLTAIKKDRSQYIKTSVVTGIYNELSVQLQKLEEIRGAGNSTLWSFRNNVNCVLDDVFVILSLCFMAVGKTKESPATYVQLLTIKQCLTGLQESGIYAAEDLKQYEDRLKELEAFISVDEARASVPDIQTRILRRKLEYDNNLLKELQEATNSISPELAPIHRRLVQLKVQLGTLATRTTWDASDIHRIQEELREIEAKRVDGKFTDSENNIVRGQAAVIGLLEDCYDDCHNLLATKERVPKALEDVFERLQMIKADLERLVLTQRWTLRETDLWQYEIQLNEISGLRKNGKFVDQEGNMEEGQTLLNFMLHKCYHLIYVLLSASEPVAEALMPIHNQLLTVRRCLLEVKKWGGDFTVRDLYPYQMKLASMDNMRVDGKFLDKDKEIPEGQGICNSLLSECYDILYELQDSVIEESSDVENVDEDIEVELRGSRGLDVVV
;
A
#
# COMPACT_ATOMS: atom_id res chain seq x y z
N MET A 1 36.83 -8.07 -29.77
CA MET A 1 35.92 -7.38 -30.69
C MET A 1 34.71 -6.96 -29.88
N THR A 2 34.67 -5.68 -29.56
CA THR A 2 33.74 -5.01 -28.66
C THR A 2 32.39 -4.86 -29.34
N SER A 3 31.40 -5.64 -28.91
CA SER A 3 30.00 -5.36 -29.21
C SER A 3 29.52 -4.25 -28.30
N THR A 4 29.58 -3.02 -28.80
CA THR A 4 28.76 -1.90 -28.34
C THR A 4 27.32 -2.35 -28.14
N PRO A 5 26.62 -1.89 -27.08
CA PRO A 5 25.20 -2.16 -26.94
C PRO A 5 24.49 -1.51 -28.12
N ILE A 6 23.74 -2.33 -28.86
CA ILE A 6 23.00 -1.94 -30.05
C ILE A 6 22.02 -0.85 -29.62
N VAL A 7 22.14 0.35 -30.21
CA VAL A 7 21.12 1.38 -30.17
C VAL A 7 19.81 0.72 -30.60
N ASP A 8 18.80 0.72 -29.73
CA ASP A 8 17.45 0.20 -29.96
C ASP A 8 16.95 0.59 -31.37
N GLN A 9 17.13 -0.28 -32.36
CA GLN A 9 16.52 -0.09 -33.67
C GLN A 9 15.05 -0.45 -33.53
N ILE A 10 14.23 0.55 -33.22
CA ILE A 10 12.78 0.45 -33.28
C ILE A 10 12.41 0.10 -34.74
N PRO A 11 11.64 -0.97 -35.01
CA PRO A 11 11.16 -1.26 -36.35
C PRO A 11 10.46 -0.02 -36.92
N LEU A 12 10.72 0.33 -38.18
CA LEU A 12 10.14 1.52 -38.83
C LEU A 12 8.60 1.51 -38.75
N GLU A 13 8.01 0.32 -38.71
CA GLU A 13 6.58 0.06 -38.61
C GLU A 13 6.00 0.40 -37.22
N GLU A 14 6.80 0.39 -36.15
CA GLU A 14 6.37 0.72 -34.78
C GLU A 14 6.53 2.21 -34.43
N GLN A 15 7.26 2.99 -35.23
CA GLN A 15 7.43 4.44 -35.04
C GLN A 15 6.11 5.24 -34.92
N PRO A 16 5.10 5.04 -35.80
CA PRO A 16 3.85 5.81 -35.67
C PRO A 16 3.08 5.47 -34.39
N VAL A 17 3.17 4.23 -33.91
CA VAL A 17 2.58 3.82 -32.64
C VAL A 17 3.33 4.47 -31.48
N LEU A 18 4.67 4.52 -31.53
CA LEU A 18 5.48 5.19 -30.52
C LEU A 18 5.14 6.68 -30.41
N GLU A 19 5.03 7.40 -31.51
CA GLU A 19 4.66 8.83 -31.51
C GLU A 19 3.29 9.06 -30.89
N ALA A 20 2.32 8.20 -31.20
CA ALA A 20 0.99 8.24 -30.59
C ALA A 20 1.02 7.97 -29.09
N LEU A 21 1.80 6.98 -28.64
CA LEU A 21 1.97 6.66 -27.21
C LEU A 21 2.66 7.80 -26.45
N VAL A 22 3.66 8.44 -27.04
CA VAL A 22 4.32 9.62 -26.47
C VAL A 22 3.34 10.79 -26.35
N SER A 23 2.49 11.01 -27.35
CA SER A 23 1.43 12.02 -27.28
C SER A 23 0.43 11.74 -26.15
N ILE A 24 -0.01 10.48 -26.01
CA ILE A 24 -0.86 10.03 -24.90
C ILE A 24 -0.18 10.29 -23.56
N LYS A 25 1.10 9.90 -23.40
CA LYS A 25 1.90 10.13 -22.19
C LYS A 25 1.96 11.62 -21.83
N HIS A 26 2.20 12.50 -22.80
CA HIS A 26 2.24 13.95 -22.56
C HIS A 26 0.90 14.49 -22.10
N ARG A 27 -0.22 14.05 -22.70
CA ARG A 27 -1.57 14.44 -22.28
C ARG A 27 -1.88 13.98 -20.86
N LEU A 28 -1.58 12.73 -20.53
CA LEU A 28 -1.75 12.19 -19.18
C LEU A 28 -0.89 12.94 -18.15
N THR A 29 0.36 13.26 -18.51
CA THR A 29 1.26 14.04 -17.66
C THR A 29 0.76 15.47 -17.45
N ALA A 30 0.17 16.09 -18.48
CA ALA A 30 -0.43 17.42 -18.37
C ALA A 30 -1.65 17.42 -17.43
N ILE A 31 -2.52 16.41 -17.55
CA ILE A 31 -3.67 16.22 -16.65
C ILE A 31 -3.20 16.05 -15.19
N LYS A 32 -2.14 15.26 -14.96
CA LYS A 32 -1.54 15.12 -13.63
C LYS A 32 -1.03 16.46 -13.06
N LYS A 33 -0.38 17.28 -13.89
CA LYS A 33 0.23 18.56 -13.46
C LYS A 33 -0.81 19.63 -13.13
N ASP A 34 -1.98 19.58 -13.75
CA ASP A 34 -3.04 20.54 -13.47
C ASP A 34 -3.66 20.26 -12.09
N ARG A 35 -3.29 21.10 -11.11
CA ARG A 35 -3.85 21.02 -9.76
C ARG A 35 -5.12 21.84 -9.56
N SER A 36 -5.53 22.62 -10.56
CA SER A 36 -6.66 23.54 -10.45
C SER A 36 -8.02 22.87 -10.66
N GLN A 37 -8.04 21.72 -11.35
CA GLN A 37 -9.23 20.95 -11.67
C GLN A 37 -9.05 19.48 -11.28
N TYR A 38 -10.17 18.84 -10.94
CA TYR A 38 -10.21 17.41 -10.67
C TYR A 38 -10.09 16.62 -11.98
N ILE A 39 -9.53 15.42 -11.90
CA ILE A 39 -9.41 14.53 -13.05
C ILE A 39 -10.81 14.03 -13.44
N LYS A 40 -11.17 14.22 -14.71
CA LYS A 40 -12.49 13.85 -15.24
C LYS A 40 -12.52 12.41 -15.73
N THR A 41 -13.55 11.67 -15.36
CA THR A 41 -13.79 10.29 -15.82
C THR A 41 -13.84 10.18 -17.35
N SER A 42 -14.56 11.09 -18.01
CA SER A 42 -14.73 11.10 -19.47
C SER A 42 -13.42 11.28 -20.24
N VAL A 43 -12.51 12.08 -19.71
CA VAL A 43 -11.19 12.31 -20.31
C VAL A 43 -10.32 11.06 -20.16
N VAL A 44 -10.32 10.44 -18.99
CA VAL A 44 -9.52 9.24 -18.71
C VAL A 44 -10.01 8.04 -19.53
N THR A 45 -11.33 7.82 -19.63
CA THR A 45 -11.90 6.76 -20.47
C THR A 45 -11.68 7.03 -21.96
N GLY A 46 -11.71 8.30 -22.40
CA GLY A 46 -11.35 8.68 -23.76
C GLY A 46 -9.90 8.28 -24.10
N ILE A 47 -8.95 8.61 -23.22
CA ILE A 47 -7.55 8.23 -23.40
C ILE A 47 -7.36 6.71 -23.35
N TYR A 48 -8.11 6.02 -22.49
CA TYR A 48 -8.10 4.55 -22.45
C TYR A 48 -8.50 3.94 -23.79
N ASN A 49 -9.59 4.41 -24.40
CA ASN A 49 -10.05 3.91 -25.70
C ASN A 49 -9.03 4.21 -26.82
N GLU A 50 -8.41 5.39 -26.80
CA GLU A 50 -7.33 5.73 -27.75
C GLU A 50 -6.14 4.77 -27.61
N LEU A 51 -5.75 4.43 -26.36
CA LEU A 51 -4.70 3.46 -26.08
C LEU A 51 -5.06 2.05 -26.61
N SER A 52 -6.31 1.61 -26.43
CA SER A 52 -6.78 0.31 -26.96
C SER A 52 -6.61 0.22 -28.48
N VAL A 53 -6.89 1.30 -29.21
CA VAL A 53 -6.68 1.35 -30.67
C VAL A 53 -5.20 1.23 -31.04
N GLN A 54 -4.30 1.88 -30.28
CA GLN A 54 -2.86 1.76 -30.53
C GLN A 54 -2.34 0.35 -30.20
N LEU A 55 -2.87 -0.29 -29.15
CA LEU A 55 -2.54 -1.67 -28.80
C LEU A 55 -2.96 -2.67 -29.87
N GLN A 56 -4.14 -2.49 -30.48
CA GLN A 56 -4.59 -3.32 -31.60
C GLN A 56 -3.63 -3.22 -32.79
N LYS A 57 -3.24 -2.01 -33.18
CA LYS A 57 -2.23 -1.80 -34.23
C LYS A 57 -0.90 -2.44 -33.89
N LEU A 58 -0.47 -2.35 -32.63
CA LEU A 58 0.77 -2.96 -32.17
C LEU A 58 0.73 -4.49 -32.23
N GLU A 59 -0.42 -5.09 -31.90
CA GLU A 59 -0.63 -6.55 -32.02
C GLU A 59 -0.68 -6.99 -33.49
N GLU A 60 -1.26 -6.19 -34.38
CA GLU A 60 -1.24 -6.44 -35.83
C GLU A 60 0.18 -6.43 -36.40
N ILE A 61 1.02 -5.47 -36.00
CA ILE A 61 2.42 -5.35 -36.45
C ILE A 61 3.27 -6.50 -35.90
N ARG A 62 3.11 -6.85 -34.61
CA ARG A 62 3.91 -7.89 -33.93
C ARG A 62 3.41 -9.32 -34.17
N GLY A 63 2.29 -9.46 -34.89
CA GLY A 63 1.61 -10.72 -35.15
C GLY A 63 0.77 -11.20 -33.95
N ALA A 64 -0.39 -11.81 -34.25
CA ALA A 64 -1.28 -12.42 -33.27
C ALA A 64 -0.66 -13.70 -32.68
N GLY A 65 0.31 -13.53 -31.78
CA GLY A 65 1.00 -14.59 -31.07
C GLY A 65 1.15 -14.20 -29.61
N ASN A 66 0.55 -15.00 -28.72
CA ASN A 66 0.41 -14.73 -27.28
C ASN A 66 1.72 -14.57 -26.47
N SER A 67 2.89 -14.45 -27.09
CA SER A 67 4.19 -14.37 -26.42
C SER A 67 4.99 -13.10 -26.75
N THR A 68 4.71 -12.36 -27.82
CA THR A 68 5.66 -11.35 -28.35
C THR A 68 5.46 -9.91 -27.87
N LEU A 69 4.27 -9.52 -27.38
CA LEU A 69 3.96 -8.10 -27.13
C LEU A 69 4.92 -7.44 -26.10
N TRP A 70 5.42 -8.20 -25.13
CA TRP A 70 6.36 -7.74 -24.10
C TRP A 70 7.68 -8.54 -24.03
N SER A 71 7.94 -9.43 -25.00
CA SER A 71 9.11 -10.34 -24.96
C SER A 71 10.45 -9.62 -25.06
N PHE A 72 10.48 -8.42 -25.63
CA PHE A 72 11.68 -7.59 -25.72
C PHE A 72 11.46 -6.28 -24.99
N ARG A 73 12.38 -5.91 -24.08
CA ARG A 73 12.48 -4.53 -23.57
C ARG A 73 12.96 -3.67 -24.74
N ASN A 74 12.02 -3.01 -25.41
CA ASN A 74 12.31 -1.96 -26.39
C ASN A 74 11.75 -0.63 -25.87
N ASN A 75 12.21 0.47 -26.45
CA ASN A 75 11.73 1.81 -26.09
C ASN A 75 10.19 1.94 -26.16
N VAL A 76 9.55 1.27 -27.12
CA VAL A 76 8.07 1.24 -27.25
C VAL A 76 7.41 0.64 -26.01
N ASN A 77 7.92 -0.49 -25.51
CA ASN A 77 7.42 -1.17 -24.32
C ASN A 77 7.69 -0.36 -23.05
N CYS A 78 8.83 0.31 -22.94
CA CYS A 78 9.10 1.23 -21.82
C CYS A 78 8.08 2.38 -21.79
N VAL A 79 7.82 3.03 -22.93
CA VAL A 79 6.82 4.11 -23.01
C VAL A 79 5.41 3.58 -22.76
N LEU A 80 5.10 2.38 -23.24
CA LEU A 80 3.82 1.73 -23.01
C LEU A 80 3.60 1.42 -21.53
N ASP A 81 4.62 0.89 -20.84
CA ASP A 81 4.61 0.65 -19.39
C ASP A 81 4.31 1.95 -18.63
N ASP A 82 5.02 3.04 -18.98
CA ASP A 82 4.79 4.36 -18.38
C ASP A 82 3.36 4.85 -18.60
N VAL A 83 2.81 4.70 -19.81
CA VAL A 83 1.44 5.11 -20.12
C VAL A 83 0.44 4.31 -19.29
N PHE A 84 0.62 2.99 -19.17
CA PHE A 84 -0.26 2.15 -18.36
C PHE A 84 -0.18 2.50 -16.87
N VAL A 85 1.01 2.79 -16.34
CA VAL A 85 1.17 3.20 -14.94
C VAL A 85 0.43 4.52 -14.67
N ILE A 86 0.64 5.56 -15.50
CA ILE A 86 -0.05 6.85 -15.30
C ILE A 86 -1.56 6.67 -15.45
N LEU A 87 -1.99 5.93 -16.47
CA LEU A 87 -3.41 5.69 -16.73
C LEU A 87 -4.06 4.97 -15.56
N SER A 88 -3.43 3.91 -15.03
CA SER A 88 -3.88 3.19 -13.85
C SER A 88 -4.04 4.10 -12.64
N LEU A 89 -3.08 4.99 -12.39
CA LEU A 89 -3.17 5.97 -11.30
C LEU A 89 -4.27 7.01 -11.53
N CYS A 90 -4.52 7.42 -12.79
CA CYS A 90 -5.65 8.28 -13.12
C CYS A 90 -7.00 7.60 -12.88
N PHE A 91 -7.14 6.30 -13.21
CA PHE A 91 -8.36 5.55 -12.88
C PHE A 91 -8.58 5.44 -11.37
N MET A 92 -7.51 5.23 -10.60
CA MET A 92 -7.60 5.23 -9.15
C MET A 92 -8.02 6.61 -8.60
N ALA A 93 -7.43 7.70 -9.09
CA ALA A 93 -7.77 9.08 -8.66
C ALA A 93 -9.22 9.49 -9.01
N VAL A 94 -9.79 8.91 -10.06
CA VAL A 94 -11.20 9.08 -10.44
C VAL A 94 -12.13 8.23 -9.54
N GLY A 95 -11.60 7.39 -8.65
CA GLY A 95 -12.36 6.51 -7.75
C GLY A 95 -12.71 5.15 -8.34
N LYS A 96 -12.28 4.86 -9.58
CA LYS A 96 -12.54 3.61 -10.30
C LYS A 96 -11.50 2.53 -9.98
N THR A 97 -11.18 2.36 -8.70
CA THR A 97 -10.11 1.44 -8.26
C THR A 97 -10.42 -0.04 -8.50
N LYS A 98 -11.69 -0.38 -8.72
CA LYS A 98 -12.18 -1.75 -8.95
C LYS A 98 -12.30 -2.13 -10.44
N GLU A 99 -11.94 -1.24 -11.36
CA GLU A 99 -11.90 -1.56 -12.78
C GLU A 99 -10.51 -2.13 -13.15
N SER A 100 -10.47 -3.01 -14.14
CA SER A 100 -9.24 -3.63 -14.65
C SER A 100 -8.10 -2.63 -14.91
N PRO A 101 -8.33 -1.45 -15.52
CA PRO A 101 -7.24 -0.51 -15.81
C PRO A 101 -6.53 0.01 -14.56
N ALA A 102 -7.22 0.08 -13.41
CA ALA A 102 -6.66 0.54 -12.14
C ALA A 102 -5.75 -0.51 -11.45
N THR A 103 -5.83 -1.77 -11.89
CA THR A 103 -5.05 -2.87 -11.31
C THR A 103 -3.61 -2.91 -11.78
N TYR A 104 -3.28 -2.25 -12.91
CA TYR A 104 -1.97 -2.38 -13.56
C TYR A 104 -0.81 -1.95 -12.66
N VAL A 105 -0.90 -0.75 -12.07
CA VAL A 105 0.17 -0.22 -11.20
C VAL A 105 0.34 -1.09 -9.95
N GLN A 106 -0.75 -1.65 -9.44
CA GLN A 106 -0.72 -2.50 -8.26
C GLN A 106 -0.04 -3.83 -8.55
N LEU A 107 -0.35 -4.49 -9.67
CA LEU A 107 0.35 -5.70 -10.13
C LEU A 107 1.84 -5.42 -10.33
N LEU A 108 2.20 -4.31 -10.99
CA LEU A 108 3.60 -3.95 -11.18
C LEU A 108 4.34 -3.74 -9.85
N THR A 109 3.70 -3.08 -8.89
CA THR A 109 4.30 -2.82 -7.57
C THR A 109 4.41 -4.12 -6.76
N ILE A 110 3.40 -5.00 -6.81
CA ILE A 110 3.44 -6.33 -6.18
C ILE A 110 4.58 -7.16 -6.76
N LYS A 111 4.74 -7.18 -8.09
CA LYS A 111 5.87 -7.82 -8.75
C LYS A 111 7.22 -7.35 -8.19
N GLN A 112 7.43 -6.03 -8.09
CA GLN A 112 8.67 -5.46 -7.56
C GLN A 112 8.88 -5.84 -6.09
N CYS A 113 7.82 -5.86 -5.28
CA CYS A 113 7.87 -6.30 -3.89
C CYS A 113 8.26 -7.78 -3.78
N LEU A 114 7.56 -8.68 -4.49
CA LEU A 114 7.83 -10.11 -4.48
C LEU A 114 9.23 -10.45 -5.01
N THR A 115 9.67 -9.76 -6.07
CA THR A 115 11.04 -9.91 -6.59
C THR A 115 12.05 -9.47 -5.53
N GLY A 116 11.77 -8.39 -4.80
CA GLY A 116 12.63 -7.94 -3.70
C GLY A 116 12.66 -8.90 -2.50
N LEU A 117 11.53 -9.55 -2.19
CA LEU A 117 11.49 -10.61 -1.17
C LEU A 117 12.33 -11.82 -1.62
N GLN A 118 12.25 -12.20 -2.89
CA GLN A 118 13.08 -13.26 -3.47
C GLN A 118 14.58 -12.91 -3.43
N GLU A 119 14.95 -11.68 -3.82
CA GLU A 119 16.33 -11.19 -3.83
C GLU A 119 16.92 -11.10 -2.42
N SER A 120 16.13 -10.65 -1.44
CA SER A 120 16.59 -10.47 -0.07
C SER A 120 16.54 -11.75 0.77
N GLY A 121 15.61 -12.66 0.49
CA GLY A 121 15.35 -13.83 1.33
C GLY A 121 14.69 -13.50 2.68
N ILE A 122 14.26 -12.25 2.89
CA ILE A 122 13.74 -11.76 4.18
C ILE A 122 12.21 -11.70 4.11
N TYR A 123 11.53 -12.81 4.39
CA TYR A 123 10.06 -12.85 4.40
C TYR A 123 9.52 -13.94 5.34
N ALA A 124 8.36 -13.69 5.94
CA ALA A 124 7.59 -14.69 6.68
C ALA A 124 6.30 -15.08 5.94
N ALA A 125 5.68 -16.20 6.36
CA ALA A 125 4.43 -16.69 5.75
C ALA A 125 3.29 -15.66 5.82
N GLU A 126 3.25 -14.85 6.88
CA GLU A 126 2.24 -13.81 7.06
C GLU A 126 2.40 -12.66 6.06
N ASP A 127 3.64 -12.30 5.73
CA ASP A 127 3.94 -11.23 4.78
C ASP A 127 3.45 -11.63 3.38
N LEU A 128 3.66 -12.90 3.01
CA LEU A 128 3.19 -13.46 1.73
C LEU A 128 1.67 -13.51 1.64
N LYS A 129 0.98 -13.77 2.76
CA LYS A 129 -0.48 -13.84 2.79
C LYS A 129 -1.14 -12.52 2.39
N GLN A 130 -0.56 -11.37 2.77
CA GLN A 130 -1.10 -10.06 2.39
C GLN A 130 -1.11 -9.86 0.87
N TYR A 131 -0.05 -10.32 0.19
CA TYR A 131 0.02 -10.27 -1.27
C TYR A 131 -0.92 -11.31 -1.91
N GLU A 132 -1.09 -12.48 -1.32
CA GLU A 132 -2.04 -13.50 -1.79
C GLU A 132 -3.48 -12.98 -1.77
N ASP A 133 -3.91 -12.42 -0.64
CA ASP A 133 -5.26 -11.88 -0.48
C ASP A 133 -5.48 -10.73 -1.47
N ARG A 134 -4.48 -9.85 -1.66
CA ARG A 134 -4.57 -8.75 -2.62
C ARG A 134 -4.60 -9.23 -4.07
N LEU A 135 -3.80 -10.22 -4.45
CA LEU A 135 -3.81 -10.76 -5.82
C LEU A 135 -5.15 -11.42 -6.15
N LYS A 136 -5.79 -12.09 -5.19
CA LYS A 136 -7.16 -12.64 -5.35
C LYS A 136 -8.20 -11.54 -5.56
N GLU A 137 -8.09 -10.42 -4.84
CA GLU A 137 -8.97 -9.27 -5.06
C GLU A 137 -8.80 -8.68 -6.47
N LEU A 138 -7.56 -8.50 -6.91
CA LEU A 138 -7.26 -8.00 -8.26
C LEU A 138 -7.72 -8.97 -9.35
N GLU A 139 -7.60 -10.28 -9.12
CA GLU A 139 -8.12 -11.33 -10.00
C GLU A 139 -9.64 -11.24 -10.16
N ALA A 140 -10.35 -10.99 -9.06
CA ALA A 140 -11.80 -10.82 -9.07
C ALA A 140 -12.22 -9.60 -9.90
N PHE A 141 -11.51 -8.47 -9.77
CA PHE A 141 -11.79 -7.26 -10.57
C PHE A 141 -11.60 -7.51 -12.07
N ILE A 142 -10.49 -8.16 -12.44
CA ILE A 142 -10.19 -8.51 -13.84
C ILE A 142 -11.26 -9.47 -14.39
N SER A 143 -11.66 -10.46 -13.60
CA SER A 143 -12.65 -11.47 -14.03
C SER A 143 -14.04 -10.89 -14.29
N VAL A 144 -14.46 -9.89 -13.50
CA VAL A 144 -15.75 -9.20 -13.70
C VAL A 144 -15.76 -8.44 -15.04
N ASP A 145 -14.69 -7.73 -15.36
CA ASP A 145 -14.60 -6.97 -16.61
C ASP A 145 -14.49 -7.88 -17.83
N GLU A 146 -13.83 -9.02 -17.71
CA GLU A 146 -13.84 -10.03 -18.77
C GLU A 146 -15.22 -10.62 -19.01
N ALA A 147 -15.97 -10.92 -17.96
CA ALA A 147 -17.34 -11.42 -18.11
C ALA A 147 -18.26 -10.38 -18.77
N ARG A 148 -17.95 -9.10 -18.64
CA ARG A 148 -18.67 -7.99 -19.28
C ARG A 148 -18.38 -7.88 -20.77
N ALA A 149 -17.22 -8.32 -21.23
CA ALA A 149 -16.81 -8.25 -22.63
C ALA A 149 -16.99 -9.63 -23.32
N SER A 150 -17.62 -9.66 -24.50
CA SER A 150 -17.77 -10.92 -25.25
C SER A 150 -16.43 -11.52 -25.71
N VAL A 151 -15.38 -10.70 -25.81
CA VAL A 151 -14.01 -11.11 -26.13
C VAL A 151 -13.08 -10.31 -25.20
N PRO A 152 -12.16 -10.97 -24.46
CA PRO A 152 -11.19 -10.26 -23.63
C PRO A 152 -10.36 -9.27 -24.45
N ASP A 153 -10.39 -8.02 -24.02
CA ASP A 153 -9.56 -6.93 -24.51
C ASP A 153 -8.05 -7.30 -24.35
N ILE A 154 -7.21 -6.81 -25.27
CA ILE A 154 -5.74 -6.94 -25.23
C ILE A 154 -5.19 -6.53 -23.85
N GLN A 155 -5.71 -5.45 -23.27
CA GLN A 155 -5.34 -4.92 -21.97
C GLN A 155 -5.64 -5.92 -20.86
N THR A 156 -6.83 -6.54 -20.87
CA THR A 156 -7.20 -7.57 -19.89
C THR A 156 -6.34 -8.82 -20.03
N ARG A 157 -5.99 -9.21 -21.25
CA ARG A 157 -5.00 -10.28 -21.51
C ARG A 157 -3.62 -9.94 -20.93
N ILE A 158 -3.16 -8.70 -21.06
CA ILE A 158 -1.89 -8.24 -20.49
C ILE A 158 -1.93 -8.31 -18.96
N LEU A 159 -3.02 -7.84 -18.34
CA LEU A 159 -3.21 -7.88 -16.90
C LEU A 159 -3.21 -9.33 -16.38
N ARG A 160 -3.91 -10.24 -17.06
CA ARG A 160 -3.91 -11.67 -16.71
C ARG A 160 -2.52 -12.28 -16.74
N ARG A 161 -1.71 -12.02 -17.77
CA ARG A 161 -0.33 -12.53 -17.82
C ARG A 161 0.53 -12.01 -16.68
N LYS A 162 0.38 -10.74 -16.32
CA LYS A 162 1.11 -10.15 -15.17
C LYS A 162 0.65 -10.80 -13.86
N LEU A 163 -0.65 -10.99 -13.68
CA LEU A 163 -1.22 -11.67 -12.53
C LEU A 163 -0.76 -13.12 -12.41
N GLU A 164 -0.73 -13.88 -13.52
CA GLU A 164 -0.20 -15.25 -13.56
C GLU A 164 1.28 -15.29 -13.17
N TYR A 165 2.07 -14.34 -13.66
CA TYR A 165 3.48 -14.22 -13.29
C TYR A 165 3.65 -13.97 -11.79
N ASP A 166 2.92 -13.02 -11.22
CA ASP A 166 3.00 -12.67 -9.81
C ASP A 166 2.50 -13.82 -8.91
N ASN A 167 1.45 -14.53 -9.31
CA ASN A 167 0.97 -15.73 -8.63
C ASN A 167 1.98 -16.89 -8.66
N ASN A 168 2.67 -17.11 -9.78
CA ASN A 168 3.71 -18.12 -9.88
C ASN A 168 4.89 -17.78 -8.96
N LEU A 169 5.33 -16.52 -8.97
CA LEU A 169 6.39 -16.04 -8.09
C LEU A 169 6.00 -16.16 -6.61
N LEU A 170 4.77 -15.80 -6.25
CA LEU A 170 4.25 -15.96 -4.90
C LEU A 170 4.25 -17.44 -4.48
N LYS A 171 3.83 -18.35 -5.38
CA LYS A 171 3.80 -19.79 -5.12
C LYS A 171 5.21 -20.34 -4.86
N GLU A 172 6.21 -19.91 -5.63
CA GLU A 172 7.62 -20.28 -5.40
C GLU A 172 8.10 -19.86 -4.00
N LEU A 173 7.77 -18.64 -3.56
CA LEU A 173 8.11 -18.14 -2.22
C LEU A 173 7.34 -18.86 -1.09
N GLN A 174 6.07 -19.20 -1.33
CA GLN A 174 5.26 -19.97 -0.39
C GLN A 174 5.79 -21.41 -0.25
N GLU A 175 6.17 -22.06 -1.34
CA GLU A 175 6.79 -23.39 -1.31
C GLU A 175 8.13 -23.37 -0.54
N ALA A 176 8.95 -22.34 -0.75
CA ALA A 176 10.17 -22.13 0.03
C ALA A 176 9.88 -21.96 1.53
N THR A 177 8.85 -21.20 1.90
CA THR A 177 8.46 -20.98 3.30
C THR A 177 7.88 -22.25 3.93
N ASN A 178 7.05 -23.00 3.21
CA ASN A 178 6.42 -24.25 3.69
C ASN A 178 7.42 -25.39 3.87
N SER A 179 8.62 -25.28 3.27
CA SER A 179 9.72 -26.22 3.52
C SER A 179 10.27 -26.14 4.95
N ILE A 180 9.99 -25.04 5.66
CA ILE A 180 10.36 -24.81 7.05
C ILE A 180 9.33 -25.49 7.96
N SER A 181 9.82 -26.30 8.91
CA SER A 181 8.94 -26.96 9.89
C SER A 181 8.12 -25.97 10.72
N PRO A 182 6.87 -26.30 11.10
CA PRO A 182 6.03 -25.43 11.95
C PRO A 182 6.68 -25.09 13.30
N GLU A 183 7.57 -25.94 13.82
CA GLU A 183 8.31 -25.68 15.07
C GLU A 183 9.37 -24.58 14.92
N LEU A 184 9.97 -24.48 13.73
CA LEU A 184 10.97 -23.46 13.40
C LEU A 184 10.36 -22.16 12.87
N ALA A 185 9.12 -22.21 12.37
CA ALA A 185 8.39 -21.05 11.88
C ALA A 185 8.39 -19.85 12.85
N PRO A 186 8.14 -19.98 14.17
CA PRO A 186 8.19 -18.84 15.09
C PRO A 186 9.60 -18.25 15.25
N ILE A 187 10.65 -19.09 15.22
CA ILE A 187 12.04 -18.64 15.31
C ILE A 187 12.43 -17.91 14.03
N HIS A 188 12.13 -18.51 12.88
CA HIS A 188 12.33 -17.89 11.57
C HIS A 188 11.65 -16.52 11.48
N ARG A 189 10.37 -16.43 11.90
CA ARG A 189 9.63 -15.17 11.94
C ARG A 189 10.33 -14.12 12.80
N ARG A 190 10.82 -14.50 14.00
CA ARG A 190 11.53 -13.54 14.87
C ARG A 190 12.84 -13.08 14.23
N LEU A 191 13.60 -13.96 13.60
CA LEU A 191 14.84 -13.60 12.90
C LEU A 191 14.58 -12.66 11.72
N VAL A 192 13.53 -12.91 10.94
CA VAL A 192 13.08 -12.00 9.87
C VAL A 192 12.78 -10.60 10.44
N GLN A 193 12.05 -10.52 11.56
CA GLN A 193 11.78 -9.24 12.24
C GLN A 193 13.05 -8.53 12.69
N LEU A 194 14.00 -9.25 13.29
CA LEU A 194 15.29 -8.69 13.73
C LEU A 194 16.11 -8.19 12.54
N LYS A 195 16.14 -8.93 11.43
CA LYS A 195 16.82 -8.53 10.19
C LYS A 195 16.22 -7.25 9.60
N VAL A 196 14.88 -7.13 9.59
CA VAL A 196 14.20 -5.90 9.15
C VAL A 196 14.50 -4.72 10.09
N GLN A 197 14.58 -4.96 11.40
CA GLN A 197 14.99 -3.93 12.37
C GLN A 197 16.43 -3.46 12.13
N LEU A 198 17.37 -4.38 11.93
CA LEU A 198 18.77 -4.07 11.60
C LEU A 198 18.88 -3.27 10.30
N GLY A 199 18.20 -3.72 9.24
CA GLY A 199 18.14 -2.98 7.97
C GLY A 199 17.55 -1.58 8.17
N THR A 200 16.49 -1.43 8.97
CA THR A 200 15.91 -0.13 9.27
C THR A 200 16.89 0.77 10.01
N LEU A 201 17.60 0.26 11.02
CA LEU A 201 18.65 0.99 11.74
C LEU A 201 19.78 1.42 10.81
N ALA A 202 20.20 0.55 9.89
CA ALA A 202 21.23 0.84 8.90
C ALA A 202 20.86 2.03 7.99
N THR A 203 19.57 2.23 7.71
CA THR A 203 19.08 3.37 6.90
C THR A 203 18.95 4.69 7.66
N ARG A 204 19.03 4.68 9.00
CA ARG A 204 18.85 5.89 9.83
C ARG A 204 20.12 6.75 9.81
N THR A 205 19.93 8.07 9.86
CA THR A 205 21.03 9.05 9.92
C THR A 205 21.81 8.99 11.24
N THR A 206 21.17 8.59 12.33
CA THR A 206 21.77 8.38 13.66
C THR A 206 21.13 7.17 14.35
N TRP A 207 21.94 6.34 14.98
CA TRP A 207 21.51 5.21 15.81
C TRP A 207 22.48 5.06 16.98
N ASP A 208 21.99 4.54 18.11
CA ASP A 208 22.80 4.31 19.30
C ASP A 208 23.29 2.86 19.34
N ALA A 209 24.53 2.64 19.77
CA ALA A 209 25.09 1.28 19.91
C ALA A 209 24.24 0.38 20.82
N SER A 210 23.50 0.97 21.77
CA SER A 210 22.54 0.27 22.62
C SER A 210 21.43 -0.43 21.84
N ASP A 211 20.99 0.13 20.71
CA ASP A 211 19.92 -0.47 19.91
C ASP A 211 20.42 -1.77 19.25
N ILE A 212 21.67 -1.78 18.77
CA ILE A 212 22.30 -2.98 18.20
C ILE A 212 22.57 -4.01 19.30
N HIS A 213 23.03 -3.58 20.48
CA HIS A 213 23.26 -4.51 21.59
C HIS A 213 21.98 -5.17 22.10
N ARG A 214 20.84 -4.48 22.06
CA ARG A 214 19.53 -5.10 22.35
C ARG A 214 19.22 -6.22 21.36
N ILE A 215 19.41 -5.96 20.07
CA ILE A 215 19.21 -6.98 19.03
C ILE A 215 20.19 -8.15 19.21
N GLN A 216 21.46 -7.89 19.53
CA GLN A 216 22.44 -8.94 19.81
C GLN A 216 22.03 -9.82 21.00
N GLU A 217 21.44 -9.26 22.06
CA GLU A 217 20.96 -10.05 23.19
C GLU A 217 19.82 -10.98 22.77
N GLU A 218 18.86 -10.48 21.98
CA GLU A 218 17.79 -11.32 21.44
C GLU A 218 18.32 -12.42 20.50
N LEU A 219 19.35 -12.13 19.70
CA LEU A 219 20.01 -13.15 18.87
C LEU A 219 20.70 -14.23 19.74
N ARG A 220 21.25 -13.86 20.90
CA ARG A 220 21.82 -14.83 21.86
C ARG A 220 20.75 -15.68 22.51
N GLU A 221 19.59 -15.11 22.84
CA GLU A 221 18.45 -15.89 23.35
C GLU A 221 17.95 -16.91 22.33
N ILE A 222 17.97 -16.56 21.04
CA ILE A 222 17.62 -17.48 19.95
C ILE A 222 18.70 -18.56 19.78
N GLU A 223 19.98 -18.19 19.85
CA GLU A 223 21.11 -19.13 19.81
C GLU A 223 21.08 -20.11 21.00
N ALA A 224 20.71 -19.65 22.19
CA ALA A 224 20.60 -20.48 23.39
C ALA A 224 19.54 -21.60 23.29
N LYS A 225 18.60 -21.48 22.34
CA LYS A 225 17.62 -22.55 22.03
C LYS A 225 18.21 -23.67 21.18
N ARG A 226 19.43 -23.51 20.66
CA ARG A 226 20.12 -24.55 19.90
C ARG A 226 20.82 -25.52 20.84
N VAL A 227 20.77 -26.79 20.48
CA VAL A 227 21.54 -27.86 21.13
C VAL A 227 22.55 -28.36 20.10
N ASP A 228 23.84 -28.30 20.44
CA ASP A 228 24.95 -28.73 19.56
C ASP A 228 24.94 -28.03 18.18
N GLY A 229 24.62 -26.73 18.15
CA GLY A 229 24.54 -25.94 16.92
C GLY A 229 23.35 -26.27 16.01
N LYS A 230 22.40 -27.09 16.50
CA LYS A 230 21.21 -27.50 15.74
C LYS A 230 19.92 -27.16 16.47
N PHE A 231 18.87 -26.92 15.69
CA PHE A 231 17.51 -26.83 16.23
C PHE A 231 16.89 -28.21 16.16
N THR A 232 16.52 -28.76 17.30
CA THR A 232 15.96 -30.11 17.44
C THR A 232 14.47 -30.05 17.77
N ASP A 233 13.70 -31.01 17.27
CA ASP A 233 12.30 -31.19 17.67
C ASP A 233 12.18 -31.79 19.08
N SER A 234 10.94 -31.97 19.55
CA SER A 234 10.63 -32.62 20.83
C SER A 234 11.17 -34.06 20.95
N GLU A 235 11.57 -34.68 19.84
CA GLU A 235 12.11 -36.04 19.72
C GLU A 235 13.63 -36.05 19.42
N ASN A 236 14.29 -34.88 19.49
CA ASN A 236 15.72 -34.69 19.24
C ASN A 236 16.18 -34.93 17.78
N ASN A 237 15.27 -34.87 16.81
CA ASN A 237 15.58 -34.97 15.39
C ASN A 237 15.91 -33.60 14.77
N ILE A 238 16.67 -33.63 13.68
CA ILE A 238 17.02 -32.45 12.89
C ILE A 238 15.78 -31.93 12.17
N VAL A 239 15.43 -30.67 12.42
CA VAL A 239 14.22 -30.07 11.88
C VAL A 239 14.42 -29.62 10.42
N ARG A 240 13.40 -29.79 9.57
CA ARG A 240 13.45 -29.34 8.16
C ARG A 240 13.48 -27.81 8.07
N GLY A 241 14.28 -27.28 7.13
CA GLY A 241 14.47 -25.83 6.95
C GLY A 241 15.52 -25.21 7.88
N GLN A 242 16.19 -26.01 8.72
CA GLN A 242 17.19 -25.53 9.68
C GLN A 242 18.34 -24.75 9.03
N ALA A 243 18.81 -25.15 7.85
CA ALA A 243 19.90 -24.45 7.15
C ALA A 243 19.56 -23.00 6.81
N ALA A 244 18.32 -22.72 6.40
CA ALA A 244 17.86 -21.37 6.09
C ALA A 244 17.78 -20.50 7.36
N VAL A 245 17.28 -21.07 8.47
CA VAL A 245 17.21 -20.38 9.77
C VAL A 245 18.60 -20.13 10.35
N ILE A 246 19.55 -21.05 10.15
CA ILE A 246 20.94 -20.87 10.57
C ILE A 246 21.61 -19.77 9.76
N GLY A 247 21.52 -19.82 8.43
CA GLY A 247 22.06 -18.77 7.55
C GLY A 247 21.50 -17.40 7.91
N LEU A 248 20.18 -17.28 8.13
CA LEU A 248 19.57 -16.02 8.54
C LEU A 248 20.08 -15.51 9.89
N LEU A 249 20.38 -16.40 10.84
CA LEU A 249 20.96 -15.99 12.13
C LEU A 249 22.40 -15.50 11.96
N GLU A 250 23.23 -16.22 11.20
CA GLU A 250 24.60 -15.82 10.88
C GLU A 250 24.59 -14.46 10.18
N ASP A 251 23.74 -14.28 9.17
CA ASP A 251 23.52 -13.03 8.47
C ASP A 251 23.08 -11.89 9.41
N CYS A 252 22.31 -12.17 10.47
CA CYS A 252 21.94 -11.17 11.47
C CYS A 252 23.15 -10.75 12.34
N TYR A 253 24.00 -11.71 12.71
CA TYR A 253 25.21 -11.42 13.48
C TYR A 253 26.24 -10.64 12.65
N ASP A 254 26.41 -11.00 11.39
CA ASP A 254 27.28 -10.30 10.45
C ASP A 254 26.82 -8.86 10.25
N ASP A 255 25.51 -8.62 10.07
CA ASP A 255 24.95 -7.26 10.02
C ASP A 255 25.22 -6.47 11.30
N CYS A 256 25.03 -7.07 12.47
CA CYS A 256 25.32 -6.41 13.74
C CYS A 256 26.80 -6.03 13.83
N HIS A 257 27.70 -6.93 13.45
CA HIS A 257 29.14 -6.70 13.48
C HIS A 257 29.54 -5.61 12.49
N ASN A 258 29.04 -5.69 11.26
CA ASN A 258 29.28 -4.72 10.20
C ASN A 258 28.78 -3.34 10.62
N LEU A 259 27.58 -3.21 11.19
CA LEU A 259 27.05 -1.93 11.66
C LEU A 259 27.90 -1.33 12.79
N LEU A 260 28.41 -2.15 13.72
CA LEU A 260 29.28 -1.67 14.80
C LEU A 260 30.69 -1.31 14.33
N ALA A 261 31.21 -1.99 13.30
CA ALA A 261 32.55 -1.79 12.77
C ALA A 261 32.64 -0.63 11.76
N THR A 262 31.55 -0.41 11.00
CA THR A 262 31.56 0.48 9.84
C THR A 262 31.43 1.95 10.25
N LYS A 263 32.42 2.78 9.85
CA LYS A 263 32.40 4.24 10.03
C LYS A 263 31.78 4.99 8.84
N GLU A 264 31.85 4.43 7.63
CA GLU A 264 31.31 5.00 6.39
C GLU A 264 30.17 4.11 5.86
N ARG A 265 28.95 4.63 5.76
CA ARG A 265 27.75 3.81 5.50
C ARG A 265 27.68 3.18 4.10
N VAL A 266 28.19 3.89 3.10
CA VAL A 266 28.12 3.51 1.68
C VAL A 266 29.37 4.06 0.98
N PRO A 267 29.94 3.35 -0.01
CA PRO A 267 31.03 3.88 -0.83
C PRO A 267 30.62 5.16 -1.56
N LYS A 268 31.60 6.06 -1.79
CA LYS A 268 31.36 7.35 -2.46
C LYS A 268 30.74 7.24 -3.85
N ALA A 269 31.02 6.16 -4.58
CA ALA A 269 30.43 5.92 -5.90
C ALA A 269 28.91 5.70 -5.87
N LEU A 270 28.39 5.26 -4.72
CA LEU A 270 26.99 4.94 -4.49
C LEU A 270 26.27 5.95 -3.58
N GLU A 271 26.98 6.98 -3.11
CA GLU A 271 26.48 8.02 -2.22
C GLU A 271 25.31 8.79 -2.86
N ASP A 272 25.42 9.18 -4.13
CA ASP A 272 24.35 9.87 -4.87
C ASP A 272 23.06 9.04 -4.94
N VAL A 273 23.18 7.73 -5.16
CA VAL A 273 22.03 6.81 -5.21
C VAL A 273 21.42 6.64 -3.83
N PHE A 274 22.27 6.52 -2.80
CA PHE A 274 21.84 6.43 -1.41
C PHE A 274 21.07 7.67 -0.97
N GLU A 275 21.59 8.88 -1.22
CA GLU A 275 20.94 10.14 -0.89
C GLU A 275 19.58 10.27 -1.58
N ARG A 276 19.52 9.94 -2.88
CA ARG A 276 18.27 9.94 -3.64
C ARG A 276 17.24 8.97 -3.06
N LEU A 277 17.64 7.73 -2.75
CA LEU A 277 16.75 6.76 -2.09
C LEU A 277 16.32 7.23 -0.70
N GLN A 278 17.21 7.88 0.06
CA GLN A 278 16.88 8.40 1.38
C GLN A 278 15.84 9.52 1.31
N MET A 279 15.96 10.43 0.33
CA MET A 279 14.97 11.48 0.07
C MET A 279 13.60 10.87 -0.30
N ILE A 280 13.58 9.95 -1.28
CA ILE A 280 12.34 9.28 -1.72
C ILE A 280 11.68 8.56 -0.54
N LYS A 281 12.47 7.81 0.24
CA LYS A 281 11.99 7.10 1.42
C LYS A 281 11.37 8.06 2.43
N ALA A 282 12.05 9.15 2.78
CA ALA A 282 11.54 10.12 3.75
C ALA A 282 10.24 10.78 3.29
N ASP A 283 10.14 11.11 1.99
CA ASP A 283 8.93 11.67 1.41
C ASP A 283 7.76 10.67 1.45
N LEU A 284 8.00 9.40 1.09
CA LEU A 284 7.00 8.33 1.15
C LEU A 284 6.57 8.00 2.58
N GLU A 285 7.51 7.92 3.54
CA GLU A 285 7.20 7.71 4.96
C GLU A 285 6.35 8.85 5.53
N ARG A 286 6.66 10.09 5.16
CA ARG A 286 5.83 11.24 5.51
C ARG A 286 4.43 11.09 4.95
N LEU A 287 4.28 10.71 3.67
CA LEU A 287 2.97 10.51 3.05
C LEU A 287 2.15 9.40 3.74
N VAL A 288 2.79 8.31 4.15
CA VAL A 288 2.13 7.24 4.92
C VAL A 288 1.70 7.75 6.30
N LEU A 289 2.57 8.52 6.98
CA LEU A 289 2.32 9.03 8.34
C LEU A 289 1.25 10.13 8.39
N THR A 290 1.34 11.13 7.51
CA THR A 290 0.44 12.31 7.53
C THR A 290 -0.98 11.96 7.15
N GLN A 291 -1.25 10.69 6.82
CA GLN A 291 -2.48 10.20 6.25
C GLN A 291 -2.88 10.93 4.95
N ARG A 292 -3.85 10.31 4.28
CA ARG A 292 -4.24 10.39 2.87
C ARG A 292 -4.92 11.72 2.46
N TRP A 293 -4.64 12.83 3.13
CA TRP A 293 -5.49 14.04 3.08
C TRP A 293 -5.24 14.94 1.87
N THR A 294 -4.09 14.85 1.23
CA THR A 294 -3.72 15.71 0.09
C THR A 294 -3.05 14.97 -1.07
N LEU A 295 -2.85 13.66 -0.94
CA LEU A 295 -2.16 12.88 -1.96
C LEU A 295 -3.16 12.55 -3.07
N ARG A 296 -2.85 12.97 -4.30
CA ARG A 296 -3.43 12.32 -5.48
C ARG A 296 -2.64 11.06 -5.76
N GLU A 297 -3.31 9.96 -6.07
CA GLU A 297 -2.66 8.70 -6.48
C GLU A 297 -1.67 8.94 -7.63
N THR A 298 -2.00 9.86 -8.54
CA THR A 298 -1.11 10.25 -9.65
C THR A 298 0.23 10.83 -9.20
N ASP A 299 0.37 11.39 -8.00
CA ASP A 299 1.65 11.90 -7.48
C ASP A 299 2.67 10.76 -7.32
N LEU A 300 2.23 9.53 -7.02
CA LEU A 300 3.08 8.34 -6.87
C LEU A 300 3.89 8.01 -8.13
N TRP A 301 3.40 8.40 -9.31
CA TRP A 301 4.08 8.15 -10.58
C TRP A 301 5.52 8.69 -10.62
N GLN A 302 5.78 9.84 -9.99
CA GLN A 302 7.14 10.39 -9.98
C GLN A 302 8.09 9.49 -9.20
N TYR A 303 7.67 8.98 -8.04
CA TYR A 303 8.47 8.06 -7.25
C TYR A 303 8.68 6.73 -8.01
N GLU A 304 7.65 6.20 -8.66
CA GLU A 304 7.78 5.00 -9.52
C GLU A 304 8.84 5.16 -10.61
N ILE A 305 8.84 6.28 -11.35
CA ILE A 305 9.87 6.53 -12.36
C ILE A 305 11.26 6.59 -11.73
N GLN A 306 11.43 7.35 -10.65
CA GLN A 306 12.73 7.50 -10.01
C GLN A 306 13.26 6.16 -9.49
N LEU A 307 12.40 5.33 -8.90
CA LEU A 307 12.78 4.00 -8.42
C LEU A 307 13.08 3.04 -9.58
N ASN A 308 12.34 3.11 -10.68
CA ASN A 308 12.60 2.30 -11.88
C ASN A 308 13.92 2.71 -12.55
N GLU A 309 14.26 4.00 -12.59
CA GLU A 309 15.57 4.48 -13.04
C GLU A 309 16.70 3.91 -12.18
N ILE A 310 16.57 4.00 -10.84
CA ILE A 310 17.56 3.45 -9.89
C ILE A 310 17.67 1.94 -10.06
N SER A 311 16.54 1.24 -10.17
CA SER A 311 16.49 -0.20 -10.41
C SER A 311 17.15 -0.58 -11.73
N GLY A 312 17.02 0.25 -12.77
CA GLY A 312 17.65 0.09 -14.07
C GLY A 312 19.17 0.23 -14.06
N LEU A 313 19.76 0.86 -13.05
CA LEU A 313 21.21 0.89 -12.85
C LEU A 313 21.77 -0.47 -12.40
N ARG A 314 20.92 -1.35 -11.87
CA ARG A 314 21.33 -2.68 -11.39
C ARG A 314 21.44 -3.67 -12.54
N LYS A 315 22.45 -4.54 -12.48
CA LYS A 315 22.58 -5.73 -13.34
C LYS A 315 22.48 -6.97 -12.45
N ASN A 316 21.55 -7.88 -12.76
CA ASN A 316 21.28 -9.09 -11.98
C ASN A 316 21.07 -8.81 -10.47
N GLY A 317 20.31 -7.76 -10.14
CA GLY A 317 20.00 -7.40 -8.74
C GLY A 317 21.12 -6.67 -7.98
N LYS A 318 22.24 -6.33 -8.63
CA LYS A 318 23.39 -5.66 -8.00
C LYS A 318 23.79 -4.37 -8.73
N PHE A 319 24.16 -3.34 -7.99
CA PHE A 319 24.80 -2.13 -8.52
C PHE A 319 26.26 -2.46 -8.86
N VAL A 320 26.64 -2.22 -10.10
CA VAL A 320 27.99 -2.46 -10.60
C VAL A 320 28.64 -1.16 -11.01
N ASP A 321 29.95 -1.05 -10.78
CA ASP A 321 30.75 0.07 -11.27
C ASP A 321 30.94 0.00 -12.81
N GLN A 322 31.69 0.95 -13.37
CA GLN A 322 31.99 0.98 -14.81
C GLN A 322 32.84 -0.22 -15.28
N GLU A 323 33.49 -0.92 -14.36
CA GLU A 323 34.37 -2.08 -14.61
C GLU A 323 33.66 -3.43 -14.40
N GLY A 324 32.43 -3.40 -13.85
CA GLY A 324 31.63 -4.58 -13.55
C GLY A 324 31.88 -5.20 -12.18
N ASN A 325 32.62 -4.53 -11.29
CA ASN A 325 32.85 -4.99 -9.93
C ASN A 325 31.66 -4.66 -9.03
N MET A 326 31.45 -5.51 -8.03
CA MET A 326 30.44 -5.30 -6.99
C MET A 326 31.00 -4.34 -5.94
N GLU A 327 30.39 -3.16 -5.83
CA GLU A 327 30.71 -2.18 -4.79
C GLU A 327 30.20 -2.65 -3.42
N GLU A 328 30.83 -2.24 -2.31
CA GLU A 328 30.32 -2.49 -0.94
C GLU A 328 28.99 -1.71 -0.70
N GLY A 329 28.15 -2.13 0.24
CA GLY A 329 26.88 -1.43 0.56
C GLY A 329 25.65 -1.79 -0.29
N GLN A 330 25.75 -2.80 -1.17
CA GLN A 330 24.63 -3.31 -2.00
C GLN A 330 23.39 -3.67 -1.19
N THR A 331 23.58 -4.40 -0.09
CA THR A 331 22.50 -4.92 0.75
C THR A 331 21.67 -3.77 1.32
N LEU A 332 22.32 -2.69 1.73
CA LEU A 332 21.66 -1.49 2.25
C LEU A 332 20.84 -0.78 1.17
N LEU A 333 21.41 -0.58 -0.03
CA LEU A 333 20.71 0.07 -1.14
C LEU A 333 19.52 -0.75 -1.63
N ASN A 334 19.69 -2.07 -1.80
CA ASN A 334 18.60 -2.96 -2.18
C ASN A 334 17.50 -2.95 -1.12
N PHE A 335 17.86 -3.04 0.17
CA PHE A 335 16.90 -2.93 1.26
C PHE A 335 16.12 -1.60 1.19
N MET A 336 16.78 -0.47 0.96
CA MET A 336 16.13 0.84 0.80
C MET A 336 15.20 0.89 -0.41
N LEU A 337 15.64 0.36 -1.55
CA LEU A 337 14.86 0.33 -2.77
C LEU A 337 13.59 -0.51 -2.57
N HIS A 338 13.71 -1.72 -2.02
CA HIS A 338 12.56 -2.57 -1.69
C HIS A 338 11.64 -1.90 -0.67
N LYS A 339 12.21 -1.22 0.32
CA LYS A 339 11.42 -0.45 1.30
C LYS A 339 10.61 0.66 0.62
N CYS A 340 11.18 1.37 -0.36
CA CYS A 340 10.45 2.40 -1.11
C CYS A 340 9.29 1.81 -1.92
N TYR A 341 9.51 0.70 -2.65
CA TYR A 341 8.43 0.02 -3.37
C TYR A 341 7.34 -0.49 -2.43
N HIS A 342 7.72 -1.04 -1.28
CA HIS A 342 6.75 -1.46 -0.26
C HIS A 342 5.94 -0.28 0.28
N LEU A 343 6.54 0.90 0.50
CA LEU A 343 5.80 2.09 0.91
C LEU A 343 4.80 2.54 -0.18
N ILE A 344 5.18 2.47 -1.46
CA ILE A 344 4.25 2.72 -2.57
C ILE A 344 3.12 1.70 -2.56
N TYR A 345 3.42 0.41 -2.38
CA TYR A 345 2.39 -0.63 -2.26
C TYR A 345 1.40 -0.36 -1.12
N VAL A 346 1.90 0.06 0.05
CA VAL A 346 1.06 0.42 1.19
C VAL A 346 0.16 1.61 0.83
N LEU A 347 0.68 2.63 0.15
CA LEU A 347 -0.09 3.80 -0.30
C LEU A 347 -1.15 3.43 -1.37
N LEU A 348 -0.83 2.52 -2.29
CA LEU A 348 -1.76 2.06 -3.33
C LEU A 348 -2.85 1.15 -2.76
N SER A 349 -2.50 0.20 -1.90
CA SER A 349 -3.46 -0.70 -1.25
C SER A 349 -4.40 0.05 -0.31
N ALA A 350 -3.94 1.20 0.18
CA ALA A 350 -4.68 2.15 0.98
C ALA A 350 -5.67 3.02 0.19
N SER A 351 -5.64 3.04 -1.15
CA SER A 351 -6.49 3.93 -1.95
C SER A 351 -7.97 3.57 -1.80
N GLU A 352 -8.81 4.58 -1.56
CA GLU A 352 -10.24 4.38 -1.45
C GLU A 352 -10.94 4.61 -2.81
N PRO A 353 -12.03 3.89 -3.12
CA PRO A 353 -12.79 4.08 -4.36
C PRO A 353 -13.67 5.34 -4.30
N VAL A 354 -13.05 6.50 -4.03
CA VAL A 354 -13.71 7.80 -3.93
C VAL A 354 -12.99 8.76 -4.86
N ALA A 355 -13.75 9.39 -5.77
CA ALA A 355 -13.19 10.35 -6.71
C ALA A 355 -12.57 11.55 -5.97
N GLU A 356 -11.51 12.14 -6.53
CA GLU A 356 -10.83 13.32 -5.98
C GLU A 356 -11.80 14.46 -5.60
N ALA A 357 -12.86 14.65 -6.39
CA ALA A 357 -13.88 15.66 -6.14
C ALA A 357 -14.68 15.45 -4.84
N LEU A 358 -14.86 14.20 -4.40
CA LEU A 358 -15.61 13.84 -3.19
C LEU A 358 -14.72 13.65 -1.96
N MET A 359 -13.40 13.52 -2.13
CA MET A 359 -12.44 13.36 -1.04
C MET A 359 -12.59 14.40 0.09
N PRO A 360 -12.82 15.70 -0.17
CA PRO A 360 -13.00 16.67 0.91
C PRO A 360 -14.23 16.39 1.79
N ILE A 361 -15.32 15.90 1.19
CA ILE A 361 -16.57 15.58 1.90
C ILE A 361 -16.37 14.27 2.67
N HIS A 362 -15.82 13.26 2.00
CA HIS A 362 -15.51 11.96 2.58
C HIS A 362 -14.64 12.08 3.83
N ASN A 363 -13.58 12.88 3.75
CA ASN A 363 -12.66 13.13 4.87
C ASN A 363 -13.35 13.85 6.05
N GLN A 364 -14.26 14.79 5.77
CA GLN A 364 -15.05 15.45 6.82
C GLN A 364 -16.00 14.46 7.49
N LEU A 365 -16.65 13.59 6.72
CA LEU A 365 -17.54 12.55 7.26
C LEU A 365 -16.78 11.56 8.15
N LEU A 366 -15.60 11.09 7.74
CA LEU A 366 -14.76 10.23 8.58
C LEU A 366 -14.35 10.90 9.89
N THR A 367 -14.02 12.19 9.83
CA THR A 367 -13.68 12.96 11.04
C THR A 367 -14.88 13.05 11.99
N VAL A 368 -16.06 13.42 11.46
CA VAL A 368 -17.29 13.52 12.25
C VAL A 368 -17.66 12.16 12.85
N ARG A 369 -17.62 11.08 12.05
CA ARG A 369 -17.85 9.71 12.52
C ARG A 369 -16.94 9.35 13.69
N ARG A 370 -15.64 9.62 13.57
CA ARG A 370 -14.67 9.34 14.63
C ARG A 370 -14.99 10.12 15.90
N CYS A 371 -15.27 11.42 15.78
CA CYS A 371 -15.64 12.24 16.93
C CYS A 371 -16.94 11.72 17.59
N LEU A 372 -17.97 11.36 16.82
CA LEU A 372 -19.20 10.80 17.33
C LEU A 372 -19.00 9.46 18.05
N LEU A 373 -18.16 8.58 17.49
CA LEU A 373 -17.80 7.31 18.13
C LEU A 373 -16.99 7.52 19.41
N GLU A 374 -16.10 8.50 19.45
CA GLU A 374 -15.37 8.87 20.66
C GLU A 374 -16.36 9.38 21.73
N VAL A 375 -17.29 10.27 21.38
CA VAL A 375 -18.37 10.72 22.30
C VAL A 375 -19.16 9.53 22.84
N LYS A 376 -19.59 8.61 21.97
CA LYS A 376 -20.30 7.39 22.34
C LYS A 376 -19.50 6.47 23.27
N LYS A 377 -18.18 6.37 23.06
CA LYS A 377 -17.31 5.50 23.83
C LYS A 377 -16.97 6.06 25.22
N TRP A 378 -16.74 7.37 25.30
CA TRP A 378 -16.27 8.00 26.53
C TRP A 378 -17.37 8.26 27.55
N GLY A 379 -18.65 8.21 27.15
CA GLY A 379 -19.82 8.16 28.03
C GLY A 379 -19.78 9.15 29.21
N GLY A 380 -20.43 10.30 29.06
CA GLY A 380 -20.52 11.31 30.11
C GLY A 380 -21.78 12.15 29.97
N ASP A 381 -21.98 13.10 30.88
CA ASP A 381 -23.13 14.01 30.96
C ASP A 381 -23.14 15.01 29.77
N PHE A 382 -23.31 14.50 28.56
CA PHE A 382 -23.43 15.34 27.36
C PHE A 382 -24.88 15.80 27.24
N THR A 383 -25.07 17.09 27.03
CA THR A 383 -26.40 17.61 26.73
C THR A 383 -26.69 17.53 25.24
N VAL A 384 -27.97 17.54 24.85
CA VAL A 384 -28.38 17.64 23.43
C VAL A 384 -27.72 18.85 22.74
N ARG A 385 -27.39 19.89 23.50
CA ARG A 385 -26.68 21.08 23.00
C ARG A 385 -25.24 20.79 22.58
N ASP A 386 -24.55 19.86 23.25
CA ASP A 386 -23.16 19.47 22.93
C ASP A 386 -23.08 18.67 21.62
N LEU A 387 -24.20 18.08 21.18
CA LEU A 387 -24.32 17.39 19.90
C LEU A 387 -24.60 18.33 18.72
N TYR A 388 -25.03 19.57 18.98
CA TYR A 388 -25.41 20.54 17.96
C TYR A 388 -24.30 20.84 16.92
N PRO A 389 -23.02 20.99 17.28
CA PRO A 389 -21.95 21.20 16.30
C PRO A 389 -21.86 20.07 15.27
N TYR A 390 -22.06 18.81 15.70
CA TYR A 390 -22.06 17.66 14.79
C TYR A 390 -23.28 17.67 13.88
N GLN A 391 -24.47 17.96 14.43
CA GLN A 391 -25.70 18.11 13.64
C GLN A 391 -25.57 19.20 12.57
N MET A 392 -25.04 20.36 12.94
CA MET A 392 -24.79 21.46 12.00
C MET A 392 -23.78 21.09 10.93
N LYS A 393 -22.72 20.35 11.31
CA LYS A 393 -21.72 19.90 10.35
C LYS A 393 -22.29 18.89 9.36
N LEU A 394 -23.08 17.92 9.83
CA LEU A 394 -23.77 16.95 8.97
C LEU A 394 -24.78 17.64 8.04
N ALA A 395 -25.62 18.54 8.57
CA ALA A 395 -26.56 19.31 7.77
C ALA A 395 -25.85 20.18 6.72
N SER A 396 -24.71 20.79 7.07
CA SER A 396 -23.90 21.54 6.10
C SER A 396 -23.38 20.65 4.97
N MET A 397 -23.03 19.40 5.23
CA MET A 397 -22.60 18.45 4.19
C MET A 397 -23.78 17.94 3.38
N ASP A 398 -24.92 17.64 4.01
CA ASP A 398 -26.13 17.21 3.31
C ASP A 398 -26.68 18.31 2.37
N ASN A 399 -26.60 19.57 2.77
CA ASN A 399 -26.95 20.73 1.94
C ASN A 399 -26.07 20.89 0.68
N MET A 400 -24.92 20.22 0.60
CA MET A 400 -24.11 20.19 -0.62
C MET A 400 -24.68 19.25 -1.69
N ARG A 401 -25.68 18.43 -1.35
CA ARG A 401 -26.34 17.51 -2.27
C ARG A 401 -27.43 18.22 -3.07
N VAL A 402 -27.56 17.85 -4.33
CA VAL A 402 -28.68 18.24 -5.20
C VAL A 402 -29.40 16.95 -5.59
N ASP A 403 -30.71 16.88 -5.35
CA ASP A 403 -31.54 15.68 -5.56
C ASP A 403 -30.97 14.43 -4.87
N GLY A 404 -30.39 14.60 -3.67
CA GLY A 404 -29.78 13.51 -2.90
C GLY A 404 -28.43 13.02 -3.46
N LYS A 405 -27.78 13.76 -4.35
CA LYS A 405 -26.48 13.40 -4.94
C LYS A 405 -25.46 14.52 -4.78
N PHE A 406 -24.20 14.18 -4.52
CA PHE A 406 -23.11 15.16 -4.63
C PHE A 406 -22.76 15.27 -6.12
N LEU A 407 -22.72 16.50 -6.62
CA LEU A 407 -22.40 16.80 -8.00
C LEU A 407 -21.06 17.53 -8.07
N ASP A 408 -20.26 17.24 -9.09
CA ASP A 408 -19.07 18.03 -9.39
C ASP A 408 -19.45 19.38 -10.05
N LYS A 409 -18.47 20.24 -10.28
CA LYS A 409 -18.59 21.55 -10.97
C LYS A 409 -19.31 21.47 -12.31
N ASP A 410 -19.21 20.33 -13.00
CA ASP A 410 -19.85 20.07 -14.29
C ASP A 410 -21.24 19.40 -14.18
N LYS A 411 -21.79 19.26 -12.96
CA LYS A 411 -23.07 18.59 -12.65
C LYS A 411 -23.11 17.09 -12.96
N GLU A 412 -21.94 16.46 -13.08
CA GLU A 412 -21.82 15.00 -13.17
C GLU A 412 -21.77 14.37 -11.77
N ILE A 413 -22.14 13.08 -11.68
CA ILE A 413 -22.10 12.31 -10.43
C ILE A 413 -20.71 11.69 -10.30
N PRO A 414 -19.89 12.06 -9.31
CA PRO A 414 -18.57 11.46 -9.13
C PRO A 414 -18.64 10.03 -8.58
N GLU A 415 -17.61 9.24 -8.86
CA GLU A 415 -17.46 7.89 -8.31
C GLU A 415 -17.26 7.94 -6.79
N GLY A 416 -17.78 6.94 -6.06
CA GLY A 416 -17.71 6.90 -4.59
C GLY A 416 -18.87 7.62 -3.87
N GLN A 417 -19.85 8.15 -4.61
CA GLN A 417 -21.07 8.75 -4.05
C GLN A 417 -21.78 7.84 -3.03
N GLY A 418 -21.87 6.55 -3.31
CA GLY A 418 -22.52 5.58 -2.43
C GLY A 418 -21.83 5.46 -1.06
N ILE A 419 -20.51 5.58 -1.03
CA ILE A 419 -19.71 5.52 0.20
C ILE A 419 -19.97 6.77 1.04
N CYS A 420 -19.92 7.95 0.42
CA CYS A 420 -20.20 9.21 1.10
C CYS A 420 -21.64 9.23 1.65
N ASN A 421 -22.62 8.76 0.87
CA ASN A 421 -24.01 8.66 1.31
C ASN A 421 -24.16 7.68 2.49
N SER A 422 -23.52 6.50 2.42
CA SER A 422 -23.55 5.51 3.50
C SER A 422 -22.91 6.05 4.78
N LEU A 423 -21.76 6.74 4.68
CA LEU A 423 -21.09 7.34 5.83
C LEU A 423 -21.91 8.48 6.43
N LEU A 424 -22.57 9.29 5.60
CA LEU A 424 -23.47 10.34 6.06
C LEU A 424 -24.64 9.75 6.83
N SER A 425 -25.28 8.71 6.31
CA SER A 425 -26.33 7.97 7.01
C SER A 425 -25.82 7.39 8.32
N GLU A 426 -24.67 6.70 8.32
CA GLU A 426 -24.08 6.14 9.55
C GLU A 426 -23.81 7.23 10.60
N CYS A 427 -23.33 8.42 10.20
CA CYS A 427 -23.13 9.53 11.13
C CYS A 427 -24.44 10.04 11.71
N TYR A 428 -25.51 10.11 10.91
CA TYR A 428 -26.84 10.47 11.41
C TYR A 428 -27.37 9.41 12.36
N ASP A 429 -27.22 8.12 12.03
CA ASP A 429 -27.66 7.01 12.87
C ASP A 429 -26.96 7.05 14.25
N ILE A 430 -25.63 7.21 14.27
CA ILE A 430 -24.87 7.36 15.53
C ILE A 430 -25.33 8.60 16.30
N LEU A 431 -25.61 9.71 15.61
CA LEU A 431 -26.06 10.94 16.24
C LEU A 431 -27.47 10.78 16.85
N TYR A 432 -28.39 10.09 16.18
CA TYR A 432 -29.73 9.81 16.72
C TYR A 432 -29.67 8.86 17.91
N GLU A 433 -28.86 7.80 17.85
CA GLU A 433 -28.62 6.92 19.00
C GLU A 433 -28.08 7.68 20.23
N LEU A 434 -27.16 8.63 20.00
CA LEU A 434 -26.63 9.49 21.06
C LEU A 434 -27.69 10.46 21.61
N GLN A 435 -28.59 10.97 20.77
CA GLN A 435 -29.67 11.84 21.22
C GLN A 435 -30.69 11.06 22.06
N ASP A 436 -31.07 9.85 21.63
CA ASP A 436 -32.02 9.01 22.34
C ASP A 436 -31.48 8.59 23.72
N SER A 437 -30.22 8.19 23.81
CA SER A 437 -29.58 7.85 25.09
C SER A 437 -29.54 9.03 26.08
N VAL A 438 -29.26 10.25 25.61
CA VAL A 438 -29.31 11.46 26.46
C VAL A 438 -30.73 11.76 26.94
N ILE A 439 -31.75 11.52 26.11
CA ILE A 439 -33.16 11.71 26.48
C ILE A 439 -33.57 10.67 27.54
N GLU A 440 -33.22 9.40 27.35
CA GLU A 440 -33.50 8.32 28.31
C GLU A 440 -32.88 8.63 29.69
N GLU A 441 -31.59 8.99 29.73
CA GLU A 441 -30.90 9.38 30.97
C GLU A 441 -31.55 10.59 31.66
N SER A 442 -32.04 11.57 30.90
CA SER A 442 -32.74 12.72 31.49
C SER A 442 -34.13 12.36 32.07
N SER A 443 -34.81 11.39 31.48
CA SER A 443 -36.14 10.94 31.92
C SER A 443 -36.10 10.04 33.16
N ASP A 444 -34.99 9.32 33.37
CA ASP A 444 -34.78 8.51 34.58
C ASP A 444 -34.52 9.37 35.83
N VAL A 445 -34.03 10.61 35.67
CA VAL A 445 -33.79 11.54 36.78
C VAL A 445 -35.09 12.20 37.25
N GLU A 446 -36.05 12.47 36.36
CA GLU A 446 -37.34 13.08 36.73
C GLU A 446 -38.29 12.11 37.46
N ASN A 447 -38.11 10.79 37.31
CA ASN A 447 -38.98 9.77 37.95
C ASN A 447 -38.62 9.44 39.42
N VAL A 448 -37.54 10.01 39.98
CA VAL A 448 -37.13 9.74 41.38
C VAL A 448 -37.79 10.68 42.40
N ASP A 449 -38.42 11.77 41.95
CA ASP A 449 -38.96 12.82 42.83
C ASP A 449 -40.48 12.69 43.16
N GLU A 450 -41.20 11.68 42.66
CA GLU A 450 -42.66 11.54 42.94
C GLU A 450 -43.05 10.65 44.14
N ASP A 451 -42.13 9.94 44.80
CA ASP A 451 -42.44 9.06 45.95
C ASP A 451 -42.00 9.63 47.33
N ILE A 452 -42.33 10.90 47.62
CA ILE A 452 -42.34 11.40 49.01
C ILE A 452 -43.77 11.76 49.41
N GLU A 453 -44.57 10.72 49.66
CA GLU A 453 -45.82 10.82 50.40
C GLU A 453 -45.52 11.18 51.87
N VAL A 454 -45.94 12.38 52.26
CA VAL A 454 -45.84 12.89 53.63
C VAL A 454 -46.82 12.16 54.53
N GLU A 455 -46.37 11.10 55.21
CA GLU A 455 -47.08 10.53 56.37
C GLU A 455 -46.54 11.07 57.70
N LEU A 456 -47.25 12.08 58.21
CA LEU A 456 -47.26 12.46 59.61
C LEU A 456 -47.87 11.33 60.46
N ARG A 457 -47.08 10.70 61.35
CA ARG A 457 -47.42 10.51 62.78
C ARG A 457 -46.43 9.58 63.52
N GLY A 458 -46.06 10.03 64.72
CA GLY A 458 -46.29 9.19 65.90
C GLY A 458 -45.08 8.47 66.49
N SER A 459 -44.31 9.23 67.28
CA SER A 459 -43.70 8.85 68.56
C SER A 459 -43.74 7.39 69.01
N ARG A 460 -42.54 6.86 69.29
CA ARG A 460 -42.08 6.01 70.42
C ARG A 460 -40.97 5.13 69.85
N GLY A 461 -39.71 5.28 70.21
CA GLY A 461 -39.18 5.50 71.54
C GLY A 461 -38.21 4.34 71.80
N LEU A 462 -37.08 4.67 72.42
CA LEU A 462 -36.03 3.77 72.90
C LEU A 462 -35.17 3.12 71.83
N ASP A 463 -33.89 2.86 72.03
CA ASP A 463 -32.81 3.42 72.85
C ASP A 463 -31.66 2.43 72.58
N VAL A 464 -30.41 2.89 72.74
CA VAL A 464 -29.26 2.05 73.14
C VAL A 464 -28.72 1.09 72.05
N VAL A 465 -27.62 1.43 71.38
CA VAL A 465 -26.21 1.21 71.83
C VAL A 465 -26.01 -0.28 72.15
N VAL A 466 -25.31 -1.05 71.33
CA VAL A 466 -23.84 -1.05 71.14
C VAL A 466 -23.50 -1.49 69.73
#